data_AF-A0A371Q1Z1-F1
#
_entry.id   AF-A0A371Q1Z1-F1
#
_cell.length_a   1.000
_cell.length_b   1.000
_cell.length_c   1.000
_cell.angle_alpha   90.00
_cell.angle_beta   90.00
_cell.angle_gamma   90.00
#
_symmetry.space_group_name_H-M   'P 1'
#
loop_
_entity.id
_entity.type
_entity.pdbx_description
1 polymer ?
#
loop_
_entity_poly.entity_id
_entity_poly.type
_entity_poly.pdbx_seq_one_letter_code
_entity_poly.pdbx_strand_id
1 'polypeptide(L)' 'MVNPEIVSAFRKSSYSGQEGDCVEVADTGDGRRVVRDSKDPAGPRLVVGRGAWTSFVEMLMAGG' A
#
# COMPACT_ATOMS: atom_id res chain seq x y z
N MET A 1 -7.40 -12.24 13.31
CA MET A 1 -6.69 -11.23 12.49
C MET A 1 -5.86 -11.98 11.46
N VAL A 2 -6.46 -12.29 10.30
CA VAL A 2 -5.75 -13.02 9.24
C VAL A 2 -4.96 -12.01 8.43
N ASN A 3 -3.64 -12.10 8.51
CA ASN A 3 -2.78 -11.32 7.63
C ASN A 3 -2.99 -11.88 6.21
N PRO A 4 -3.39 -11.05 5.23
CA PRO A 4 -3.55 -11.55 3.86
C PRO A 4 -2.23 -12.14 3.36
N GLU A 5 -2.33 -13.17 2.53
CA GLU A 5 -1.19 -13.65 1.76
C GLU A 5 -0.76 -12.53 0.80
N ILE A 6 0.47 -12.05 0.97
CA ILE A 6 1.09 -11.06 0.08
C ILE A 6 1.62 -11.81 -1.14
N VAL A 7 1.13 -11.44 -2.32
CA VAL A 7 1.43 -12.13 -3.58
C VAL A 7 2.31 -11.32 -4.54
N SER A 8 2.66 -10.08 -4.17
CA SER A 8 3.62 -9.26 -4.91
C SER A 8 4.68 -8.65 -3.99
N ALA A 9 5.84 -8.34 -4.56
CA ALA A 9 6.88 -7.63 -3.82
C ALA A 9 6.41 -6.21 -3.46
N PHE A 10 6.83 -5.72 -2.30
CA PHE A 10 6.60 -4.33 -1.92
C PHE A 10 7.22 -3.39 -2.95
N ARG A 11 6.39 -2.50 -3.49
CA ARG A 11 6.79 -1.50 -4.46
C ARG A 11 6.82 -0.13 -3.80
N LYS A 12 7.96 0.53 -3.94
CA LYS A 12 8.15 1.94 -3.60
C LYS A 12 7.78 2.82 -4.79
N SER A 13 7.29 4.04 -4.52
CA SER A 13 7.03 5.01 -5.58
C SER A 13 8.34 5.47 -6.23
N SER A 14 8.33 5.73 -7.54
CA SER A 14 9.47 6.36 -8.24
C SER A 14 9.71 7.81 -7.81
N TYR A 15 8.72 8.42 -7.14
CA TYR A 15 8.81 9.77 -6.58
C TYR A 15 9.36 9.79 -5.15
N SER A 16 9.72 8.65 -4.59
CA SER A 16 10.32 8.56 -3.26
C SER A 16 11.78 9.03 -3.29
N GLY A 17 12.05 10.24 -2.77
CA GLY A 17 13.40 10.81 -2.64
C GLY A 17 14.07 10.51 -1.29
N GLN A 18 15.24 11.12 -1.04
CA GLN A 18 15.99 11.00 0.23
C GLN A 18 15.28 11.68 1.43
N GLU A 19 14.34 12.60 1.17
CA GLU A 19 13.81 13.57 2.15
C GLU A 19 12.33 13.36 2.57
N GLY A 20 11.72 12.17 2.47
CA GLY A 20 10.36 12.06 3.05
C GLY A 20 9.55 10.79 2.82
N ASP A 21 8.87 10.38 3.90
CA ASP A 21 7.64 9.56 4.01
C ASP A 21 7.43 8.49 2.95
N CYS A 22 8.41 7.60 2.89
CA CYS A 22 8.40 6.47 2.00
C CYS A 22 7.45 5.40 2.54
N VAL A 23 6.28 5.26 1.92
CA VAL A 23 5.43 4.08 2.08
C VAL A 23 5.68 3.11 0.93
N GLU A 24 5.52 1.81 1.19
CA GLU A 24 5.54 0.77 0.17
C GLU A 24 4.21 0.03 0.16
N VAL A 25 3.78 -0.38 -1.03
CA VAL A 25 2.51 -1.09 -1.23
C VAL A 25 2.76 -2.45 -1.85
N ALA A 26 2.04 -3.47 -1.39
CA ALA A 26 2.03 -4.81 -1.98
C ALA A 26 0.58 -5.30 -2.20
N ASP A 27 0.42 -6.19 -3.17
CA ASP A 27 -0.84 -6.87 -3.47
C ASP A 27 -1.03 -8.11 -2.62
N THR A 28 -2.29 -8.50 -2.49
CA THR A 28 -2.71 -9.69 -1.76
C THR A 28 -3.56 -10.57 -2.66
N GLY A 29 -3.59 -11.87 -2.37
CA GLY A 29 -4.31 -12.86 -3.19
C GLY A 29 -5.82 -12.60 -3.30
N ASP A 30 -6.41 -11.86 -2.34
CA ASP A 30 -7.83 -11.51 -2.33
C ASP A 30 -8.13 -10.07 -2.79
N GLY A 31 -7.13 -9.40 -3.38
CA GLY A 31 -7.28 -8.09 -4.00
C GLY A 31 -7.26 -6.91 -3.02
N ARG A 32 -6.93 -7.13 -1.75
CA ARG A 32 -6.57 -6.07 -0.79
C ARG A 32 -5.19 -5.48 -1.10
N ARG A 33 -4.84 -4.41 -0.39
CA ARG A 33 -3.49 -3.82 -0.39
C ARG A 33 -2.88 -3.85 0.99
N VAL A 34 -1.58 -4.08 1.04
CA VAL A 34 -0.79 -3.94 2.27
C VAL A 34 0.12 -2.73 2.10
N VAL A 35 0.01 -1.77 3.00
CA VAL A 35 0.86 -0.58 3.06
C VAL A 35 1.75 -0.68 4.28
N ARG A 36 3.04 -0.41 4.13
CA ARG A 36 3.99 -0.33 5.25
C ARG A 36 4.89 0.89 5.12
N ASP A 37 5.50 1.26 6.24
CA ASP A 37 6.56 2.25 6.28
C ASP A 37 7.86 1.64 5.71
N SER A 38 8.52 2.31 4.76
CA SER A 38 9.79 1.85 4.20
C SER A 38 10.94 1.90 5.20
N LYS A 39 10.88 2.82 6.18
CA LYS A 39 11.90 3.04 7.22
C LYS A 39 11.77 2.02 8.34
N ASP A 40 10.60 1.41 8.51
CA ASP A 40 10.37 0.29 9.42
C ASP A 40 9.72 -0.93 8.72
N PRO A 41 10.49 -1.73 7.93
CA PRO A 41 9.96 -2.87 7.20
C PRO A 41 9.41 -4.00 8.07
N ALA A 42 9.84 -4.06 9.34
CA ALA A 42 9.42 -5.03 10.34
C ALA A 42 8.23 -4.54 11.18
N GLY A 43 7.89 -3.25 11.05
CA GLY A 43 6.82 -2.61 11.77
C GLY A 43 5.41 -3.01 11.32
N PRO A 44 4.39 -2.36 11.90
CA PRO A 44 2.99 -2.62 11.60
C PRO A 44 2.65 -2.40 10.11
N ARG A 45 1.76 -3.25 9.60
CA ARG A 45 1.27 -3.15 8.22
C ARG A 45 -0.18 -2.74 8.22
N LEU A 46 -0.52 -1.73 7.42
CA LEU A 46 -1.89 -1.33 7.19
C LEU A 46 -2.49 -2.17 6.07
N VAL A 47 -3.64 -2.80 6.31
CA VAL A 47 -4.36 -3.58 5.30
C VAL A 47 -5.57 -2.78 4.83
N VAL A 48 -5.60 -2.43 3.55
CA VAL A 48 -6.69 -1.69 2.92
C VAL A 48 -7.57 -2.65 2.14
N GLY A 49 -8.88 -2.60 2.40
CA GLY A 49 -9.88 -3.39 1.69
C GLY A 49 -9.90 -3.08 0.20
N ARG A 50 -10.18 -4.08 -0.64
CA ARG A 50 -10.24 -3.93 -2.11
C ARG A 50 -11.12 -2.75 -2.55
N GLY A 51 -12.35 -2.69 -2.05
CA GLY A 51 -13.31 -1.62 -2.41
C GLY A 51 -12.81 -0.23 -1.99
N ALA A 52 -12.30 -0.11 -0.76
CA ALA A 52 -11.75 1.15 -0.25
C ALA A 52 -10.55 1.63 -1.07
N TRP A 53 -9.67 0.71 -1.49
CA TRP A 53 -8.53 1.05 -2.35
C TRP A 53 -8.98 1.52 -3.73
N THR A 54 -9.96 0.84 -4.34
CA THR A 54 -10.52 1.24 -5.63
C THR A 54 -11.12 2.64 -5.56
N SER A 55 -12.00 2.90 -4.58
CA SER A 55 -12.63 4.22 -4.42
C SER A 55 -11.61 5.33 -4.14
N PHE A 56 -10.56 5.03 -3.37
CA PHE A 56 -9.47 5.97 -3.13
C PHE A 56 -8.76 6.37 -4.43
N VAL A 57 -8.40 5.41 -5.28
CA VAL A 57 -7.74 5.70 -6.57
C VAL A 57 -8.66 6.44 -7.53
N GLU A 58 -9.94 6.06 -7.59
CA GLU A 58 -10.94 6.76 -8.41
C GLU A 58 -11.10 8.23 -8.01
N MET A 59 -11.13 8.51 -6.70
CA MET A 59 -11.19 9.87 -6.17
C MET A 59 -9.96 10.71 -6.57
N LEU A 60 -8.76 10.13 -6.51
CA LEU A 60 -7.53 10.84 -6.94
C LEU A 60 -7.54 11.14 -8.44
N MET A 61 -8.02 10.19 -9.25
CA MET A 61 -8.11 10.33 -10.71
C MET A 61 -9.15 11.38 -11.13
N ALA A 62 -10.21 11.55 -10.33
CA ALA A 62 -11.23 12.57 -10.56
C ALA A 62 -10.77 13.99 -10.23
N GLY A 63 -9.53 14.17 -9.73
CA GLY A 63 -8.96 15.48 -9.42
C GLY A 63 -9.54 16.10 -8.16
N GLY A 64 -9.82 15.26 -7.15
CA GLY A 64 -10.47 15.62 -5.88
C GLY A 64 -10.13 17.00 -5.31
#